data_AF-A0A9E5S8A7-F1
#
_entry.id   AF-A0A9E5S8A7-F1
#
_cell.length_a   1.000
_cell.length_b   1.000
_cell.length_c   1.000
_cell.angle_alpha   90.00
_cell.angle_beta   90.00
_cell.angle_gamma   90.00
#
_symmetry.space_group_name_H-M   'P 1'
#
loop_
_entity.id
_entity.type
_entity.pdbx_description
1 polymer ?
#
loop_
_entity_poly.entity_id
_entity_poly.type
_entity_poly.pdbx_seq_one_letter_code
_entity_poly.pdbx_strand_id
1 'polypeptide(L)'
;MSEKDLTQAEIDALLRGEFNSSVLTEMEKDALGEIANITMGTAATTLSSIITKKVEITTPQLSITTQSKLRYDHPLPYVIVNVQYTDGLVGENLLILKIRDASLIVDLMMGGDTSEAPEELNDIHLSAIGEAMNQMMGSGATSMSSVFQKKVTISPPSVRVINLAEENIQPHDNGDLLVKIVFRMAIEGIIDSEIMQLIPIDFAKQTAKYLIGKIGHSDGEQLQKHSTEQMPAMTKAVPEGSAASGIA
;
A
#
# COMPACT_ATOMS: atom_id res chain seq x y z
N MET A 1 4.14 -18.19 27.16
CA MET A 1 4.11 -18.08 25.69
C MET A 1 5.55 -18.24 25.26
N SER A 2 5.90 -19.30 24.52
CA SER A 2 7.30 -19.49 24.12
C SER A 2 7.61 -18.54 22.96
N GLU A 3 8.58 -17.65 23.16
CA GLU A 3 9.26 -16.97 22.06
C GLU A 3 9.69 -18.04 21.06
N LYS A 4 9.18 -17.95 19.83
CA LYS A 4 9.60 -18.84 18.75
C LYS A 4 10.87 -18.23 18.17
N ASP A 5 11.99 -18.46 18.84
CA ASP A 5 13.31 -18.07 18.32
C ASP A 5 13.53 -18.77 16.97
N LEU A 6 13.78 -17.98 15.93
CA LEU A 6 14.15 -18.50 14.62
C LEU A 6 15.44 -19.31 14.76
N THR A 7 15.47 -20.48 14.12
CA THR A 7 16.65 -21.31 14.10
C THR A 7 17.78 -20.64 13.32
N GLN A 8 19.04 -20.93 13.66
CA GLN A 8 20.20 -20.40 12.95
C GLN A 8 20.16 -20.71 11.45
N ALA A 9 19.52 -21.82 11.05
CA ALA A 9 19.31 -22.17 9.65
C ALA A 9 18.32 -21.22 8.94
N GLU A 10 17.28 -20.76 9.63
CA GLU A 10 16.32 -19.77 9.11
C GLU A 10 16.95 -18.38 9.01
N ILE A 11 17.78 -18.01 9.99
CA ILE A 11 18.58 -16.77 9.97
C ILE A 11 19.58 -16.79 8.80
N ASP A 12 20.31 -17.87 8.63
CA ASP A 12 21.32 -18.00 7.57
C ASP A 12 20.68 -18.02 6.17
N ALA A 13 19.48 -18.59 6.04
CA ALA A 13 18.75 -18.62 4.78
C ALA A 13 18.01 -17.29 4.48
N LEU A 14 17.64 -16.51 5.50
CA LEU A 14 17.28 -15.09 5.37
C LEU A 14 18.46 -14.24 4.87
N LEU A 15 19.67 -14.48 5.41
CA LEU A 15 20.88 -13.78 4.99
C LEU A 15 21.30 -14.11 3.55
N ARG A 16 21.05 -15.34 3.08
CA ARG A 16 21.31 -15.76 1.69
C ARG A 16 20.20 -15.36 0.70
N GLY A 17 19.08 -14.80 1.16
CA GLY A 17 17.95 -14.43 0.31
C GLY A 17 17.11 -15.62 -0.21
N GLU A 18 17.40 -16.84 0.25
CA GLU A 18 16.74 -18.08 -0.16
C GLU A 18 15.32 -18.23 0.44
N PHE A 19 15.00 -17.48 1.49
CA PHE A 19 13.65 -17.43 2.10
C PHE A 19 12.62 -16.61 1.30
N ASN A 20 13.06 -15.79 0.34
CA ASN A 20 12.16 -14.86 -0.35
C ASN A 20 11.10 -15.56 -1.20
N SER A 21 11.38 -16.74 -1.78
CA SER A 21 10.43 -17.49 -2.62
C SER A 21 9.55 -18.48 -1.83
N SER A 22 9.96 -18.87 -0.61
CA SER A 22 9.18 -19.77 0.23
C SER A 22 8.16 -19.05 1.12
N VAL A 23 8.39 -17.77 1.42
CA VAL A 23 7.53 -16.98 2.31
C VAL A 23 6.43 -16.23 1.56
N LEU A 24 6.75 -15.63 0.40
CA LEU A 24 5.80 -15.02 -0.53
C LEU A 24 6.00 -15.60 -1.92
N THR A 25 4.90 -15.95 -2.58
CA THR A 25 4.90 -16.34 -3.99
C THR A 25 5.19 -15.13 -4.88
N GLU A 26 5.72 -15.36 -6.10
CA GLU A 26 5.95 -14.27 -7.07
C GLU A 26 4.66 -13.49 -7.38
N MET A 27 3.53 -14.19 -7.49
CA MET A 27 2.22 -13.55 -7.68
C MET A 27 1.83 -12.64 -6.51
N GLU A 28 2.12 -13.04 -5.26
CA GLU A 28 1.88 -12.18 -4.10
C GLU A 28 2.79 -10.96 -4.10
N LYS A 29 4.06 -11.10 -4.51
CA LYS A 29 5.00 -9.97 -4.62
C LYS A 29 4.55 -8.98 -5.68
N ASP A 30 4.14 -9.47 -6.85
CA ASP A 30 3.61 -8.64 -7.94
C ASP A 30 2.35 -7.89 -7.50
N ALA A 31 1.42 -8.60 -6.85
CA ALA A 31 0.20 -7.99 -6.31
C ALA A 31 0.51 -6.89 -5.27
N LEU A 32 1.47 -7.14 -4.37
CA LEU A 32 1.91 -6.15 -3.38
C LEU A 32 2.57 -4.95 -4.04
N GLY A 33 3.42 -5.17 -5.04
CA GLY A 33 4.06 -4.10 -5.82
C GLY A 33 3.04 -3.22 -6.55
N GLU A 34 1.98 -3.82 -7.11
CA GLU A 34 0.93 -3.08 -7.78
C GLU A 34 0.11 -2.21 -6.81
N ILE A 35 -0.30 -2.78 -5.67
CA ILE A 35 -1.00 -2.02 -4.62
C ILE A 35 -0.11 -0.91 -4.08
N ALA A 36 1.16 -1.21 -3.82
CA ALA A 36 2.16 -0.24 -3.37
C ALA A 36 2.29 0.93 -4.37
N ASN A 37 2.42 0.66 -5.67
CA ASN A 37 2.50 1.69 -6.70
C ASN A 37 1.23 2.54 -6.78
N ILE A 38 0.05 1.93 -6.77
CA ILE A 38 -1.24 2.66 -6.84
C ILE A 38 -1.42 3.56 -5.61
N THR A 39 -1.18 3.00 -4.42
CA THR A 39 -1.41 3.71 -3.16
C THR A 39 -0.38 4.81 -2.96
N MET A 40 0.90 4.53 -3.22
CA MET A 40 1.97 5.52 -3.11
C MET A 40 1.94 6.58 -4.21
N GLY A 41 1.47 6.27 -5.41
CA GLY A 41 1.25 7.28 -6.46
C GLY A 41 0.13 8.27 -6.09
N THR A 42 -0.95 7.77 -5.47
CA THR A 42 -2.02 8.62 -4.93
C THR A 42 -1.51 9.50 -3.79
N ALA A 43 -0.76 8.89 -2.86
CA ALA A 43 -0.08 9.58 -1.77
C ALA A 43 0.87 10.68 -2.26
N ALA A 44 1.69 10.41 -3.29
CA ALA A 44 2.58 11.39 -3.90
C ALA A 44 1.82 12.61 -4.42
N THR A 45 0.66 12.41 -5.04
CA THR A 45 -0.21 13.50 -5.52
C THR A 45 -0.74 14.34 -4.35
N THR A 46 -1.13 13.71 -3.25
CA THR A 46 -1.55 14.41 -2.03
C THR A 46 -0.39 15.21 -1.43
N LEU A 47 0.79 14.60 -1.25
CA LEU A 47 1.96 15.29 -0.72
C LEU A 47 2.36 16.46 -1.62
N SER A 48 2.32 16.28 -2.93
CA SER A 48 2.57 17.33 -3.92
C SER A 48 1.65 18.53 -3.74
N SER A 49 0.37 18.29 -3.41
CA SER A 49 -0.60 19.35 -3.12
C SER A 49 -0.30 20.07 -1.80
N ILE A 50 0.20 19.36 -0.79
CA ILE A 50 0.54 19.93 0.52
C ILE A 50 1.77 20.84 0.41
N ILE A 51 2.82 20.41 -0.28
CA ILE A 51 4.09 21.15 -0.38
C ILE A 51 4.20 22.03 -1.62
N THR A 52 3.18 22.04 -2.49
CA THR A 52 3.11 22.83 -3.74
C THR A 52 4.33 22.60 -4.66
N LYS A 53 4.85 21.38 -4.71
CA LYS A 53 5.94 20.95 -5.61
C LYS A 53 5.62 19.60 -6.20
N LYS A 54 6.13 19.30 -7.39
CA LYS A 54 5.95 17.98 -7.99
C LYS A 54 6.65 16.92 -7.14
N VAL A 55 5.90 15.89 -6.75
CA VAL A 55 6.39 14.72 -6.03
C VAL A 55 6.14 13.48 -6.89
N GLU A 56 7.15 12.66 -7.05
CA GLU A 56 7.07 11.37 -7.73
C GLU A 56 7.52 10.28 -6.77
N ILE A 57 6.69 9.25 -6.62
CA ILE A 57 7.03 8.05 -5.84
C ILE A 57 6.86 6.85 -6.75
N THR A 58 7.90 6.02 -6.84
CA THR A 58 7.92 4.81 -7.66
C THR A 58 8.41 3.64 -6.84
N THR A 59 7.93 2.43 -7.11
CA THR A 59 8.33 1.21 -6.39
C THR A 59 9.48 0.51 -7.11
N PRO A 60 10.73 0.61 -6.64
CA PRO A 60 11.82 -0.16 -7.18
C PRO A 60 11.87 -1.61 -6.68
N GLN A 61 11.65 -1.92 -5.38
CA GLN A 61 11.98 -3.26 -4.84
C GLN A 61 11.15 -3.71 -3.62
N LEU A 62 10.85 -5.01 -3.57
CA LEU A 62 10.24 -5.72 -2.43
C LEU A 62 11.18 -6.83 -1.93
N SER A 63 11.34 -6.94 -0.61
CA SER A 63 12.19 -7.95 0.03
C SER A 63 11.61 -8.39 1.38
N ILE A 64 12.01 -9.57 1.88
CA ILE A 64 11.75 -9.97 3.27
C ILE A 64 12.90 -9.53 4.16
N THR A 65 12.57 -9.01 5.34
CA THR A 65 13.53 -8.61 6.36
C THR A 65 13.04 -8.98 7.75
N THR A 66 13.90 -8.78 8.75
CA THR A 66 13.56 -8.85 10.17
C THR A 66 13.99 -7.57 10.86
N GLN A 67 13.50 -7.34 12.08
CA GLN A 67 13.95 -6.22 12.91
C GLN A 67 15.48 -6.26 13.15
N SER A 68 16.07 -7.44 13.36
CA SER A 68 17.52 -7.57 13.53
C SER A 68 18.30 -7.23 12.26
N LYS A 69 17.82 -7.63 11.08
CA LYS A 69 18.46 -7.28 9.81
C LYS A 69 18.35 -5.78 9.52
N LEU A 70 17.20 -5.17 9.79
CA LEU A 70 16.99 -3.73 9.64
C LEU A 70 17.96 -2.93 10.50
N ARG A 71 18.14 -3.31 11.77
CA ARG A 71 19.09 -2.72 12.70
C ARG A 71 20.52 -2.73 12.15
N TYR A 72 20.92 -3.82 11.51
CA TYR A 72 22.25 -3.96 10.92
C TYR A 72 22.41 -3.14 9.63
N ASP A 73 21.43 -3.21 8.73
CA ASP A 73 21.48 -2.56 7.41
C ASP A 73 21.32 -1.03 7.50
N HIS A 74 20.70 -0.52 8.57
CA HIS A 74 20.31 0.88 8.71
C HIS A 74 20.72 1.46 10.08
N PRO A 75 22.01 1.79 10.31
CA PRO A 75 22.52 2.19 11.63
C PRO A 75 22.28 3.66 11.98
N LEU A 76 21.64 4.42 11.10
CA LEU A 76 21.37 5.85 11.30
C LEU A 76 20.02 6.06 11.99
N PRO A 77 19.78 7.23 12.62
CA PRO A 77 18.46 7.57 13.08
C PRO A 77 17.53 7.97 11.92
N TYR A 78 16.26 7.58 12.05
CA TYR A 78 15.21 7.74 11.05
C TYR A 78 13.94 8.32 11.68
N VAL A 79 13.13 8.97 10.86
CA VAL A 79 11.74 9.26 11.21
C VAL A 79 10.89 8.05 10.86
N ILE A 80 10.15 7.54 11.84
CA ILE A 80 9.15 6.49 11.66
C ILE A 80 7.76 7.10 11.77
N VAL A 81 6.92 6.74 10.82
CA VAL A 81 5.49 7.00 10.80
C VAL A 81 4.77 5.65 10.88
N ASN A 82 4.05 5.39 11.97
CA ASN A 82 3.24 4.19 12.12
C ASN A 82 1.76 4.50 11.88
N VAL A 83 1.12 3.71 11.04
CA VAL A 83 -0.33 3.74 10.77
C VAL A 83 -0.91 2.34 10.89
N GLN A 84 -2.00 2.22 11.64
CA GLN A 84 -2.75 0.97 11.76
C GLN A 84 -3.93 0.96 10.79
N TYR A 85 -4.05 -0.08 9.98
CA TYR A 85 -5.31 -0.40 9.28
C TYR A 85 -6.28 -1.05 10.28
N THR A 86 -7.48 -0.47 10.41
CA THR A 86 -8.43 -0.79 11.50
C THR A 86 -9.74 -1.38 11.01
N ASP A 87 -10.14 -1.10 9.77
CA ASP A 87 -11.36 -1.64 9.16
C ASP A 87 -11.10 -1.99 7.69
N GLY A 88 -11.78 -3.03 7.20
CA GLY A 88 -11.58 -3.61 5.88
C GLY A 88 -10.32 -4.48 5.77
N LEU A 89 -9.19 -3.89 6.15
CA LEU A 89 -7.89 -4.50 6.29
C LEU A 89 -7.42 -4.29 7.73
N VAL A 90 -6.68 -5.25 8.29
CA VAL A 90 -6.17 -5.14 9.65
C VAL A 90 -4.70 -5.50 9.67
N GLY A 91 -3.87 -4.51 9.98
CA GLY A 91 -2.42 -4.67 10.10
C GLY A 91 -1.70 -3.34 10.18
N GLU A 92 -0.45 -3.41 10.61
CA GLU A 92 0.41 -2.23 10.74
C GLU A 92 1.11 -1.87 9.45
N ASN A 93 1.37 -0.58 9.29
CA ASN A 93 2.11 -0.01 8.19
C ASN A 93 3.06 1.05 8.72
N LEU A 94 4.35 0.77 8.57
CA LEU A 94 5.41 1.63 9.03
C LEU A 94 6.09 2.26 7.82
N LEU A 95 6.16 3.59 7.78
CA LEU A 95 7.00 4.32 6.85
C LEU A 95 8.24 4.84 7.56
N ILE A 96 9.38 4.71 6.90
CA ILE A 96 10.69 5.09 7.42
C ILE A 96 11.32 6.07 6.42
N LEU A 97 11.66 7.25 6.92
CA LEU A 97 12.26 8.33 6.16
C LEU A 97 13.56 8.78 6.82
N LYS A 98 14.52 9.21 6.02
CA LYS A 98 15.73 9.87 6.55
C LYS A 98 15.32 11.17 7.22
N ILE A 99 15.97 11.51 8.34
CA ILE A 99 15.72 12.77 9.06
C ILE A 99 15.88 13.97 8.13
N ARG A 100 16.93 13.98 7.30
CA ARG A 100 17.17 15.09 6.37
C ARG A 100 16.01 15.32 5.40
N ASP A 101 15.46 14.25 4.84
CA ASP A 101 14.34 14.34 3.89
C ASP A 101 13.07 14.84 4.60
N ALA A 102 12.83 14.35 5.81
CA ALA A 102 11.73 14.81 6.65
C ALA A 102 11.85 16.31 7.01
N SER A 103 13.05 16.79 7.35
CA SER A 103 13.31 18.22 7.60
C SER A 103 13.04 19.09 6.37
N LEU A 104 13.45 18.64 5.19
CA LEU A 104 13.20 19.34 3.92
C LEU A 104 11.69 19.42 3.63
N ILE A 105 10.96 18.33 3.84
CA ILE A 105 9.51 18.29 3.65
C ILE A 105 8.82 19.25 4.63
N VAL A 106 9.19 19.23 5.92
CA VAL A 106 8.62 20.13 6.93
C VAL A 106 8.83 21.59 6.56
N ASP A 107 10.03 21.97 6.14
CA ASP A 107 10.32 23.34 5.75
C ASP A 107 9.42 23.79 4.59
N LEU A 108 9.28 22.95 3.55
CA LEU A 108 8.36 23.21 2.44
C LEU A 108 6.89 23.32 2.90
N MET A 109 6.45 22.48 3.83
CA MET A 109 5.10 22.56 4.40
C MET A 109 4.86 23.86 5.17
N MET A 110 5.91 24.42 5.76
CA MET A 110 5.88 25.69 6.48
C MET A 110 6.05 26.90 5.53
N GLY A 111 6.12 26.67 4.22
CA GLY A 111 6.25 27.71 3.19
C GLY A 111 7.69 28.16 2.94
N GLY A 112 8.69 27.42 3.44
CA GLY A 112 10.10 27.66 3.21
C GLY A 112 10.57 27.20 1.82
N ASP A 113 11.83 27.49 1.51
CA ASP A 113 12.50 27.15 0.25
C ASP A 113 13.63 26.11 0.41
N THR A 114 13.69 25.47 1.58
CA THR A 114 14.68 24.49 2.06
C THR A 114 16.03 25.02 2.53
N SER A 115 16.28 26.32 2.41
CA SER A 115 17.54 26.94 2.86
C SER A 115 17.72 26.90 4.39
N GLU A 116 16.62 27.04 5.13
CA GLU A 116 16.57 27.08 6.60
C GLU A 116 15.96 25.80 7.21
N ALA A 117 15.97 24.70 6.44
CA ALA A 117 15.40 23.44 6.89
C ALA A 117 16.05 22.97 8.21
N PRO A 118 15.26 22.55 9.21
CA PRO A 118 15.78 22.32 10.56
C PRO A 118 16.76 21.14 10.59
N GLU A 119 17.88 21.30 11.31
CA GLU A 119 18.84 20.21 11.52
C GLU A 119 18.26 19.10 12.40
N GLU A 120 17.41 19.46 13.36
CA GLU A 120 16.72 18.53 14.27
C GLU A 120 15.20 18.72 14.23
N LEU A 121 14.46 17.62 14.35
CA LEU A 121 12.99 17.61 14.34
C LEU A 121 12.47 17.65 15.78
N ASN A 122 11.80 18.75 16.15
CA ASN A 122 11.09 18.88 17.41
C ASN A 122 9.62 18.42 17.25
N ASP A 123 8.85 18.47 18.35
CA ASP A 123 7.45 18.01 18.37
C ASP A 123 6.54 18.73 17.37
N ILE A 124 6.80 20.01 17.08
CA ILE A 124 6.03 20.78 16.08
C ILE A 124 6.34 20.25 14.68
N HIS A 125 7.62 20.03 14.38
CA HIS A 125 8.05 19.45 13.10
C HIS A 125 7.48 18.04 12.91
N LEU A 126 7.54 17.20 13.95
CA LEU A 126 6.98 15.84 13.91
C LEU A 126 5.46 15.85 13.74
N SER A 127 4.75 16.80 14.36
CA SER A 127 3.30 16.97 14.20
C SER A 127 2.94 17.39 12.78
N ALA A 128 3.73 18.29 12.17
CA ALA A 128 3.54 18.68 10.77
C ALA A 128 3.72 17.48 9.83
N ILE A 129 4.78 16.68 10.03
CA ILE A 129 4.97 15.41 9.30
C ILE A 129 3.78 14.50 9.49
N GLY A 130 3.32 14.33 10.74
CA GLY A 130 2.15 13.53 11.08
C GLY A 130 0.90 13.96 10.31
N GLU A 131 0.64 15.26 10.20
CA GLU A 131 -0.51 15.78 9.46
C GLU A 131 -0.38 15.54 7.95
N ALA A 132 0.79 15.79 7.35
CA ALA A 132 1.00 15.48 5.94
C ALA A 132 0.85 13.97 5.67
N MET A 133 1.42 13.15 6.54
CA MET A 133 1.35 11.70 6.42
C MET A 133 -0.07 11.17 6.66
N ASN A 134 -0.84 11.80 7.55
CA ASN A 134 -2.25 11.47 7.79
C ASN A 134 -3.08 11.69 6.53
N GLN A 135 -2.91 12.84 5.86
CA GLN A 135 -3.59 13.13 4.60
C GLN A 135 -3.12 12.18 3.47
N MET A 136 -1.80 11.98 3.38
CA MET A 136 -1.17 11.12 2.37
C MET A 136 -1.58 9.64 2.51
N MET A 137 -1.58 9.09 3.72
CA MET A 137 -2.01 7.71 3.98
C MET A 137 -3.52 7.58 3.91
N GLY A 138 -4.29 8.61 4.28
CA GLY A 138 -5.74 8.64 4.13
C GLY A 138 -6.18 8.55 2.67
N SER A 139 -5.49 9.26 1.77
CA SER A 139 -5.73 9.14 0.33
C SER A 139 -5.31 7.77 -0.21
N GLY A 140 -4.20 7.21 0.26
CA GLY A 140 -3.78 5.84 -0.03
C GLY A 140 -4.81 4.79 0.41
N ALA A 141 -5.35 4.90 1.62
CA ALA A 141 -6.40 4.01 2.14
C ALA A 141 -7.71 4.14 1.37
N THR A 142 -8.05 5.36 0.91
CA THR A 142 -9.20 5.59 0.01
C THR A 142 -8.98 4.90 -1.33
N SER A 143 -7.78 5.02 -1.92
CA SER A 143 -7.40 4.34 -3.15
C SER A 143 -7.50 2.82 -3.01
N MET A 144 -6.99 2.26 -1.91
CA MET A 144 -7.18 0.83 -1.57
C MET A 144 -8.65 0.46 -1.43
N SER A 145 -9.47 1.32 -0.84
CA SER A 145 -10.89 1.06 -0.69
C SER A 145 -11.58 0.87 -2.05
N SER A 146 -11.21 1.70 -3.02
CA SER A 146 -11.70 1.59 -4.41
C SER A 146 -11.21 0.31 -5.08
N VAL A 147 -9.92 -0.03 -4.95
CA VAL A 147 -9.34 -1.26 -5.52
C VAL A 147 -9.99 -2.51 -4.95
N PHE A 148 -10.17 -2.57 -3.63
CA PHE A 148 -10.79 -3.73 -2.97
C PHE A 148 -12.31 -3.74 -3.00
N GLN A 149 -12.94 -2.63 -3.42
CA GLN A 149 -14.38 -2.39 -3.31
C GLN A 149 -14.90 -2.66 -1.89
N LYS A 150 -14.10 -2.25 -0.91
CA LYS A 150 -14.35 -2.48 0.51
C LYS A 150 -13.89 -1.24 1.25
N LYS A 151 -14.64 -0.79 2.25
CA LYS A 151 -14.18 0.33 3.08
C LYS A 151 -12.89 -0.07 3.80
N VAL A 152 -11.82 0.69 3.60
CA VAL A 152 -10.56 0.57 4.31
C VAL A 152 -10.36 1.83 5.14
N THR A 153 -10.13 1.66 6.45
CA THR A 153 -9.93 2.78 7.37
C THR A 153 -8.59 2.63 8.09
N ILE A 154 -7.95 3.76 8.37
CA ILE A 154 -6.67 3.84 9.09
C ILE A 154 -6.82 4.61 10.40
N SER A 155 -5.93 4.34 11.36
CA SER A 155 -5.75 5.18 12.54
C SER A 155 -5.02 6.48 12.18
N PRO A 156 -5.10 7.52 13.03
CA PRO A 156 -4.14 8.61 12.99
C PRO A 156 -2.70 8.08 13.06
N PRO A 157 -1.74 8.67 12.34
CA PRO A 157 -0.35 8.24 12.39
C PRO A 157 0.30 8.60 13.73
N SER A 158 1.19 7.73 14.19
CA SER A 158 2.17 8.05 15.23
C SER A 158 3.51 8.34 14.58
N VAL A 159 4.14 9.47 14.92
CA VAL A 159 5.42 9.89 14.34
C VAL A 159 6.47 10.00 15.43
N ARG A 160 7.64 9.40 15.22
CA ARG A 160 8.78 9.49 16.14
C ARG A 160 10.10 9.39 15.41
N VAL A 161 11.14 9.96 16.01
CA VAL A 161 12.53 9.67 15.62
C VAL A 161 12.98 8.43 16.38
N ILE A 162 13.66 7.50 15.71
CA ILE A 162 14.24 6.31 16.31
C ILE A 162 15.67 6.13 15.82
N ASN A 163 16.55 5.65 16.69
CA ASN A 163 17.81 5.08 16.25
C ASN A 163 17.64 3.57 16.02
N LEU A 164 17.54 3.14 14.75
CA LEU A 164 17.34 1.74 14.41
C LEU A 164 18.48 0.83 14.88
N ALA A 165 19.69 1.37 15.08
CA ALA A 165 20.82 0.63 15.63
C ALA A 165 20.60 0.24 17.10
N GLU A 166 19.85 1.05 17.85
CA GLU A 166 19.71 0.97 19.30
C GLU A 166 18.33 0.45 19.72
N GLU A 167 17.28 0.82 19.00
CA GLU A 167 15.88 0.58 19.38
C GLU A 167 15.15 -0.36 18.40
N ASN A 168 14.13 -1.06 18.90
CA ASN A 168 13.23 -1.85 18.07
C ASN A 168 12.11 -0.99 17.48
N ILE A 169 11.67 -1.35 16.28
CA ILE A 169 10.47 -0.80 15.68
C ILE A 169 9.27 -1.52 16.30
N GLN A 170 8.82 -1.02 17.45
CA GLN A 170 7.64 -1.56 18.12
C GLN A 170 6.39 -1.42 17.23
N PRO A 171 5.51 -2.45 17.25
CA PRO A 171 5.48 -3.59 18.19
C PRO A 171 6.21 -4.85 17.69
N HIS A 172 7.10 -4.74 16.69
CA HIS A 172 7.79 -5.91 16.14
C HIS A 172 9.01 -6.34 16.94
N ASP A 173 9.12 -7.66 17.12
CA ASP A 173 10.24 -8.31 17.77
C ASP A 173 11.32 -8.73 16.76
N ASN A 174 12.50 -9.11 17.27
CA ASN A 174 13.68 -9.45 16.46
C ASN A 174 13.45 -10.56 15.42
N GLY A 175 12.55 -11.51 15.71
CA GLY A 175 12.23 -12.65 14.86
C GLY A 175 11.05 -12.41 13.90
N ASP A 176 10.35 -11.28 14.00
CA ASP A 176 9.18 -11.05 13.17
C ASP A 176 9.58 -10.85 11.71
N LEU A 177 8.92 -11.61 10.83
CA LEU A 177 9.09 -11.47 9.39
C LEU A 177 8.31 -10.26 8.90
N LEU A 178 9.03 -9.34 8.27
CA LEU A 178 8.51 -8.11 7.72
C LEU A 178 8.73 -8.11 6.21
N VAL A 179 7.75 -7.61 5.48
CA VAL A 179 7.93 -7.24 4.06
C VAL A 179 8.45 -5.81 4.03
N LYS A 180 9.64 -5.63 3.46
CA LYS A 180 10.25 -4.34 3.20
C LYS A 180 10.03 -3.95 1.74
N ILE A 181 9.33 -2.85 1.53
CA ILE A 181 9.14 -2.23 0.22
C ILE A 181 9.94 -0.93 0.22
N VAL A 182 10.84 -0.79 -0.74
CA VAL A 182 11.62 0.45 -0.92
C VAL A 182 11.00 1.23 -2.07
N PHE A 183 10.74 2.51 -1.84
CA PHE A 183 10.21 3.47 -2.80
C PHE A 183 11.28 4.51 -3.12
N ARG A 184 11.50 4.82 -4.40
CA ARG A 184 12.22 6.04 -4.77
C ARG A 184 11.24 7.20 -4.68
N MET A 185 11.57 8.22 -3.90
CA MET A 185 10.84 9.47 -3.80
C MET A 185 11.69 10.62 -4.37
N ALA A 186 11.14 11.33 -5.34
CA ALA A 186 11.71 12.54 -5.89
C ALA A 186 10.78 13.74 -5.64
N ILE A 187 11.34 14.83 -5.11
CA ILE A 187 10.69 16.14 -5.00
C ILE A 187 11.47 17.10 -5.88
N GLU A 188 10.78 17.74 -6.83
CA GLU A 188 11.38 18.54 -7.89
C GLU A 188 12.41 19.57 -7.38
N GLY A 189 13.68 19.32 -7.73
CA GLY A 189 14.82 20.19 -7.41
C GLY A 189 15.28 20.15 -5.96
N ILE A 190 14.72 19.26 -5.12
CA ILE A 190 14.94 19.26 -3.67
C ILE A 190 15.43 17.90 -3.16
N ILE A 191 14.68 16.82 -3.43
CA ILE A 191 14.99 15.47 -2.92
C ILE A 191 15.02 14.48 -4.09
N ASP A 192 15.99 13.58 -4.06
CA ASP A 192 15.98 12.31 -4.77
C ASP A 192 16.52 11.25 -3.79
N SER A 193 15.60 10.55 -3.13
CA SER A 193 15.91 9.66 -1.99
C SER A 193 14.99 8.45 -1.97
N GLU A 194 15.07 7.67 -0.91
CA GLU A 194 14.28 6.46 -0.71
C GLU A 194 13.43 6.56 0.55
N ILE A 195 12.19 6.10 0.46
CA ILE A 195 11.30 5.84 1.60
C ILE A 195 11.14 4.33 1.71
N MET A 196 11.21 3.81 2.92
CA MET A 196 10.95 2.38 3.17
C MET A 196 9.59 2.21 3.82
N GLN A 197 8.83 1.23 3.36
CA GLN A 197 7.63 0.74 4.01
C GLN A 197 7.90 -0.64 4.58
N LEU A 198 7.53 -0.85 5.84
CA LEU A 198 7.54 -2.15 6.49
C LEU A 198 6.11 -2.54 6.85
N ILE A 199 5.75 -3.76 6.51
CA ILE A 199 4.47 -4.37 6.90
C ILE A 199 4.70 -5.79 7.42
N PRO A 200 3.92 -6.25 8.42
CA PRO A 200 3.96 -7.64 8.86
C PRO A 200 3.68 -8.60 7.72
N ILE A 201 4.34 -9.76 7.72
CA ILE A 201 4.16 -10.75 6.65
C ILE A 201 2.70 -11.19 6.48
N ASP A 202 1.96 -11.35 7.58
CA ASP A 202 0.57 -11.75 7.55
C ASP A 202 -0.32 -10.66 6.94
N PHE A 203 -0.01 -9.40 7.22
CA PHE A 203 -0.71 -8.27 6.62
C PHE A 203 -0.43 -8.17 5.11
N ALA A 204 0.81 -8.43 4.70
CA ALA A 204 1.17 -8.49 3.29
C ALA A 204 0.41 -9.61 2.55
N LYS A 205 0.38 -10.82 3.12
CA LYS A 205 -0.36 -11.96 2.55
C LYS A 205 -1.85 -11.70 2.44
N GLN A 206 -2.44 -11.10 3.48
CA GLN A 206 -3.85 -10.70 3.46
C GLN A 206 -4.11 -9.72 2.29
N THR A 207 -3.30 -8.67 2.19
CA THR A 207 -3.41 -7.63 1.17
C THR A 207 -3.25 -8.20 -0.25
N ALA A 208 -2.24 -9.04 -0.48
CA ALA A 208 -2.01 -9.71 -1.76
C ALA A 208 -3.18 -10.60 -2.17
N LYS A 209 -3.68 -11.43 -1.24
CA LYS A 209 -4.81 -12.33 -1.47
C LYS A 209 -6.08 -11.59 -1.86
N TYR A 210 -6.33 -10.40 -1.31
CA TYR A 210 -7.48 -9.59 -1.69
C TYR A 210 -7.43 -9.17 -3.16
N LEU A 211 -6.27 -8.70 -3.64
CA LEU A 211 -6.11 -8.30 -5.04
C LEU A 211 -6.18 -9.50 -5.99
N ILE A 212 -5.43 -10.57 -5.69
CA ILE A 212 -5.43 -11.79 -6.52
C ILE A 212 -6.83 -12.40 -6.57
N GLY A 213 -7.52 -12.45 -5.43
CA GLY A 213 -8.90 -12.93 -5.35
C GLY A 213 -9.85 -12.12 -6.23
N LYS A 214 -9.65 -10.81 -6.37
CA LYS A 214 -10.42 -9.96 -7.29
C LYS A 214 -10.09 -10.24 -8.75
N ILE A 215 -8.81 -10.40 -9.10
CA ILE A 215 -8.38 -10.74 -10.47
C ILE A 215 -9.01 -12.10 -10.89
N GLY A 216 -8.99 -13.10 -10.00
CA GLY A 216 -9.60 -14.40 -10.27
C GLY A 216 -11.14 -14.41 -10.39
N HIS A 217 -11.84 -13.42 -9.81
CA HIS A 217 -13.29 -13.28 -9.96
C HIS A 217 -13.68 -12.39 -11.16
N SER A 218 -12.79 -11.52 -11.64
CA SER A 218 -13.09 -10.63 -12.77
C SER A 218 -13.06 -11.33 -14.13
N ASP A 219 -12.34 -12.45 -14.26
CA ASP A 219 -12.34 -13.29 -15.47
C ASP A 219 -13.54 -14.25 -15.55
N GLY A 220 -14.27 -14.48 -14.46
CA GLY A 220 -15.37 -15.45 -14.39
C GLY A 220 -16.77 -14.89 -14.68
N GLU A 221 -17.00 -13.59 -14.50
CA GLU A 221 -18.35 -13.01 -14.54
C GLU A 221 -18.75 -12.36 -15.88
N GLN A 222 -17.84 -12.26 -16.86
CA GLN A 222 -18.19 -11.70 -18.18
C GLN A 222 -18.70 -12.74 -19.20
N LEU A 223 -18.58 -14.05 -18.93
CA LEU A 223 -19.00 -15.10 -19.87
C LEU A 223 -20.43 -15.64 -19.66
N GLN A 224 -21.18 -15.21 -18.64
CA GLN A 224 -22.55 -15.70 -18.37
C GLN A 224 -23.70 -14.70 -18.60
N LYS A 225 -23.43 -13.43 -18.94
CA LYS A 225 -24.51 -12.44 -19.12
C LYS A 225 -24.96 -12.18 -20.56
N HIS A 226 -24.41 -12.87 -21.57
CA HIS A 226 -24.74 -12.60 -22.98
C HIS A 226 -25.51 -13.70 -23.75
N SER A 227 -26.13 -14.68 -23.08
CA SER A 227 -26.89 -15.74 -23.78
C SER A 227 -28.36 -15.85 -23.41
N THR A 228 -28.98 -14.79 -22.90
CA THR A 228 -30.44 -14.79 -22.67
C THR A 228 -31.10 -13.47 -23.07
N GLU A 229 -30.83 -12.97 -24.28
CA GLU A 229 -31.79 -12.09 -24.96
C GLU A 229 -32.49 -12.88 -26.07
N GLN A 230 -33.73 -13.24 -25.75
CA GLN A 230 -34.68 -13.91 -26.60
C GLN A 230 -34.99 -13.09 -27.86
N MET A 231 -35.08 -13.77 -28.99
CA MET A 231 -35.61 -13.25 -30.25
C MET A 231 -37.01 -12.62 -30.05
N PRO A 232 -37.30 -11.46 -30.66
CA PRO A 232 -38.66 -10.92 -30.66
C PRO A 232 -39.59 -11.78 -31.51
N ALA A 233 -40.72 -12.17 -30.93
CA ALA A 233 -41.79 -12.95 -31.55
C ALA A 233 -42.46 -12.18 -32.71
N MET A 234 -42.43 -12.74 -33.91
CA MET A 234 -43.31 -12.33 -35.01
C MET A 234 -44.74 -12.83 -34.74
N THR A 235 -45.63 -11.91 -34.35
CA THR A 235 -47.07 -12.14 -34.33
C THR A 235 -47.59 -12.27 -35.76
N LYS A 236 -47.99 -13.49 -36.15
CA LYS A 236 -48.81 -13.73 -37.35
C LYS A 236 -50.28 -13.43 -37.02
N ALA A 237 -50.86 -12.45 -37.71
CA ALA A 237 -52.29 -12.22 -37.74
C ALA A 237 -52.99 -13.35 -38.53
N VAL A 238 -54.06 -13.90 -37.96
CA VAL A 238 -55.03 -14.78 -38.63
C VAL A 238 -56.31 -13.98 -38.81
N PRO A 239 -56.91 -13.89 -40.00
CA PRO A 239 -58.29 -13.46 -40.14
C PRO A 239 -59.21 -14.68 -40.13
N GLU A 240 -60.13 -14.73 -39.17
CA GLU A 240 -61.32 -15.57 -39.22
C GLU A 240 -62.43 -14.82 -39.98
N GLY A 241 -63.05 -15.50 -40.93
CA GLY A 241 -64.21 -15.00 -41.68
C GLY A 241 -64.77 -16.09 -42.58
N SER A 242 -65.49 -17.04 -42.00
CA SER A 242 -66.30 -18.02 -42.74
C SER A 242 -67.78 -17.69 -42.55
N ALA A 243 -68.47 -17.37 -43.65
CA ALA A 243 -69.72 -17.99 -44.10
C ALA A 243 -70.55 -17.03 -44.97
N ALA A 244 -70.79 -17.41 -46.22
CA ALA A 244 -72.11 -17.27 -46.84
C ALA A 244 -72.24 -18.22 -48.04
N SER A 245 -73.18 -19.16 -47.87
CA SER A 245 -73.88 -20.00 -48.83
C SER A 245 -74.15 -19.32 -50.19
N GLY A 246 -74.07 -20.09 -51.27
CA GLY A 246 -74.49 -19.67 -52.60
C GLY A 246 -76.00 -19.65 -52.80
N ILE A 247 -76.43 -19.10 -53.94
CA ILE A 247 -77.39 -19.64 -54.91
C ILE A 247 -77.31 -18.81 -56.20
N ALA A 248 -77.69 -19.48 -57.29
CA ALA A 248 -77.84 -18.98 -58.65
C ALA A 248 -78.79 -17.77 -58.77
#